data_AF-A0A179SKW4-F1
#
_entry.id   AF-A0A179SKW4-F1
#
_cell.length_a   1.000
_cell.length_b   1.000
_cell.length_c   1.000
_cell.angle_alpha   90.00
_cell.angle_beta   90.00
_cell.angle_gamma   90.00
#
_symmetry.space_group_name_H-M   'P 1'
#
loop_
_entity.id
_entity.type
_entity.pdbx_description
1 polymer ?
#
loop_
_entity_poly.entity_id
_entity_poly.type
_entity_poly.pdbx_seq_one_letter_code
_entity_poly.pdbx_strand_id
1 'polypeptide(L)'
;MKNNKHFLLRLPLLALISFLFLSIAVFFVKDKKKISSQLETSKYPIPIMTVIRKSFGVSSSSGEFDHIISGMSKIDVLKQYIKQVEIPITGMLFRKAVNDVFCLNLNKISDEGEGAKLLVYSDEIMEGLREALNIKNPSTESNKTIMSLKKAEVMDLYLKTYNLHTYEELIRIVNLIYGINLPGISSLEDSRISLYSKNQWLLQKDTNLFVVYTGKGDIDVKVYPTPYYIKQTGLTELPQELQNALLNLGFRFDIEKAAYYYQNPSGETVSDSFKGQTLNAIRAVVGNMTVD
;
A
#
# COMPACT_ATOMS: atom_id res chain seq x y z
N MET A 1 -70.66 -8.47 -1.12
CA MET A 1 -70.11 -8.67 -2.49
C MET A 1 -68.88 -7.78 -2.60
N LYS A 2 -67.66 -8.34 -2.62
CA LYS A 2 -66.78 -8.51 -3.83
C LYS A 2 -66.59 -7.18 -4.57
N ASN A 3 -65.41 -6.62 -4.82
CA ASN A 3 -64.01 -7.07 -4.94
C ASN A 3 -63.12 -5.79 -4.82
N ASN A 4 -62.02 -5.74 -4.05
CA ASN A 4 -60.62 -6.03 -4.43
C ASN A 4 -60.25 -5.66 -5.89
N LYS A 5 -59.10 -5.11 -6.27
CA LYS A 5 -57.84 -4.65 -5.67
C LYS A 5 -57.10 -4.04 -6.86
N HIS A 6 -56.40 -2.92 -6.72
CA HIS A 6 -55.12 -2.66 -7.40
C HIS A 6 -54.39 -1.51 -6.69
N PHE A 7 -53.77 -1.88 -5.57
CA PHE A 7 -52.78 -1.06 -4.89
C PHE A 7 -51.42 -1.49 -5.43
N LEU A 8 -50.90 -0.77 -6.42
CA LEU A 8 -49.54 -0.97 -6.93
C LEU A 8 -48.55 -0.40 -5.91
N LEU A 9 -47.98 -1.31 -5.13
CA LEU A 9 -46.90 -1.06 -4.18
C LEU A 9 -45.68 -0.47 -4.93
N ARG A 10 -45.41 0.82 -4.74
CA ARG A 10 -44.09 1.38 -5.04
C ARG A 10 -43.13 0.90 -3.95
N LEU A 11 -42.33 -0.12 -4.26
CA LEU A 11 -41.20 -0.52 -3.42
C LEU A 11 -40.18 0.64 -3.39
N PRO A 12 -39.68 1.04 -2.20
CA PRO A 12 -38.62 2.04 -2.12
C PRO A 12 -37.32 1.45 -2.67
N LEU A 13 -36.60 2.24 -3.46
CA LEU A 13 -35.30 1.93 -4.08
C LEU A 13 -34.26 1.36 -3.08
N LEU A 14 -34.43 1.63 -1.78
CA LEU A 14 -33.64 1.08 -0.68
C LEU A 14 -33.77 -0.45 -0.50
N ALA A 15 -34.90 -1.05 -0.86
CA ALA A 15 -35.11 -2.50 -0.75
C ALA A 15 -34.35 -3.31 -1.81
N LEU A 16 -34.08 -2.72 -2.98
CA LEU A 16 -33.26 -3.35 -4.03
C LEU A 16 -31.77 -3.34 -3.67
N ILE A 17 -31.30 -2.29 -2.99
CA ILE A 17 -29.91 -2.20 -2.52
C ILE A 17 -29.66 -3.23 -1.41
N SER A 18 -30.62 -3.48 -0.52
CA SER A 18 -30.50 -4.56 0.48
C SER A 18 -30.43 -5.96 -0.13
N PHE A 19 -31.05 -6.19 -1.29
CA PHE A 19 -30.99 -7.48 -1.99
C PHE A 19 -29.64 -7.72 -2.68
N LEU A 20 -28.95 -6.67 -3.13
CA LEU A 20 -27.61 -6.75 -3.71
C LEU A 20 -26.55 -7.07 -2.62
N PHE A 21 -26.68 -6.51 -1.42
CA PHE A 21 -25.81 -6.86 -0.29
C PHE A 21 -26.09 -8.24 0.29
N LEU A 22 -27.36 -8.69 0.29
CA LEU A 22 -27.73 -10.02 0.79
C LEU A 22 -27.28 -11.13 -0.17
N SER A 23 -27.27 -10.90 -1.48
CA SER A 23 -26.77 -11.88 -2.45
C SER A 23 -25.25 -12.07 -2.39
N ILE A 24 -24.50 -11.00 -2.13
CA ILE A 24 -23.05 -11.09 -1.84
C ILE A 24 -22.83 -11.87 -0.53
N ALA A 25 -23.54 -11.55 0.54
CA ALA A 25 -23.41 -12.23 1.84
C ALA A 25 -23.84 -13.71 1.79
N VAL A 26 -24.90 -14.06 1.06
CA VAL A 26 -25.37 -15.46 0.92
C VAL A 26 -24.44 -16.29 0.03
N PHE A 27 -23.79 -15.67 -0.97
CA PHE A 27 -22.71 -16.33 -1.72
C PHE A 27 -21.52 -16.65 -0.80
N PHE A 28 -21.16 -15.74 0.11
CA PHE A 28 -20.08 -15.96 1.09
C PHE A 28 -20.37 -16.99 2.19
N VAL A 29 -21.64 -17.21 2.55
CA VAL A 29 -22.00 -18.17 3.62
C VAL A 29 -22.13 -19.61 3.10
N LYS A 30 -22.56 -19.81 1.84
CA LYS A 30 -22.81 -21.15 1.31
C LYS A 30 -21.54 -21.89 0.85
N ASP A 31 -20.49 -21.16 0.48
CA ASP A 31 -19.22 -21.73 0.00
C ASP A 31 -18.20 -22.05 1.10
N LYS A 32 -18.42 -21.62 2.35
CA LYS A 32 -17.48 -21.92 3.46
C LYS A 32 -17.32 -23.42 3.75
N LYS A 33 -18.25 -24.27 3.31
CA LYS A 33 -18.29 -25.69 3.70
C LYS A 33 -17.45 -26.63 2.83
N LYS A 34 -16.78 -26.13 1.78
CA LYS A 34 -15.94 -26.95 0.88
C LYS A 34 -14.69 -26.23 0.37
N ILE A 35 -14.12 -25.34 1.18
CA ILE A 35 -12.81 -24.73 0.93
C ILE A 35 -11.77 -25.71 1.49
N SER A 36 -11.11 -26.43 0.57
CA SER A 36 -10.00 -27.35 0.85
C SER A 36 -8.94 -26.71 1.75
N SER A 37 -8.33 -27.50 2.64
CA SER A 37 -7.21 -27.12 3.51
C SER A 37 -5.97 -26.62 2.75
N GLN A 38 -5.93 -26.72 1.41
CA GLN A 38 -4.90 -26.11 0.56
C GLN A 38 -5.07 -24.59 0.34
N LEU A 39 -6.24 -24.01 0.66
CA LEU A 39 -6.48 -22.57 0.48
C LEU A 39 -5.91 -21.68 1.60
N GLU A 40 -5.41 -22.27 2.70
CA GLU A 40 -4.87 -21.52 3.85
C GLU A 40 -3.39 -21.12 3.70
N THR A 41 -2.70 -21.52 2.63
CA THR A 41 -1.25 -21.31 2.46
C THR A 41 -0.86 -20.29 1.38
N SER A 42 -1.83 -19.59 0.77
CA SER A 42 -1.54 -18.64 -0.31
C SER A 42 -0.86 -17.37 0.19
N LYS A 43 0.09 -16.84 -0.60
CA LYS A 43 0.75 -15.55 -0.37
C LYS A 43 -0.24 -14.38 -0.26
N TYR A 44 -1.40 -14.46 -0.92
CA TYR A 44 -2.39 -13.39 -0.98
C TYR A 44 -3.77 -13.84 -0.47
N PRO A 45 -4.60 -12.92 0.06
CA PRO A 45 -5.93 -13.25 0.55
C PRO A 45 -6.85 -13.83 -0.54
N ILE A 46 -7.80 -14.68 -0.13
CA ILE A 46 -8.78 -15.33 -1.01
C ILE A 46 -9.46 -14.34 -1.99
N PRO A 47 -9.93 -13.13 -1.58
CA PRO A 47 -10.54 -12.20 -2.52
C PRO A 47 -9.63 -11.79 -3.69
N ILE A 48 -8.33 -11.61 -3.45
CA ILE A 48 -7.34 -11.31 -4.50
C ILE A 48 -7.16 -12.54 -5.40
N MET A 49 -6.94 -13.71 -4.77
CA MET A 49 -6.72 -14.97 -5.48
C MET A 49 -7.92 -15.35 -6.36
N THR A 50 -9.15 -15.18 -5.86
CA THR A 50 -10.38 -15.46 -6.60
C THR A 50 -10.49 -14.63 -7.88
N VAL A 51 -10.18 -13.33 -7.84
CA VAL A 51 -10.23 -12.47 -9.02
C VAL A 51 -9.16 -12.87 -10.02
N ILE A 52 -7.93 -13.11 -9.56
CA ILE A 52 -6.81 -13.44 -10.45
C ILE A 52 -6.95 -14.83 -11.06
N ARG A 53 -7.43 -15.84 -10.33
CA ARG A 53 -7.70 -17.19 -10.86
C ARG A 53 -8.67 -17.15 -12.05
N LYS A 54 -9.72 -16.34 -11.97
CA LYS A 54 -10.65 -16.16 -13.10
C LYS A 54 -9.95 -15.63 -14.36
N SER A 55 -8.92 -14.80 -14.19
CA SER A 55 -8.13 -14.27 -15.32
C SER A 55 -7.32 -15.34 -16.06
N PHE A 56 -7.05 -16.48 -15.42
CA PHE A 56 -6.44 -17.66 -16.02
C PHE A 56 -7.48 -18.61 -16.65
N GLY A 57 -8.77 -18.23 -16.71
CA GLY A 57 -9.83 -19.05 -17.28
C GLY A 57 -10.25 -20.24 -16.41
N VAL A 58 -9.83 -20.27 -15.13
CA VAL A 58 -10.20 -21.33 -14.20
C VAL A 58 -11.26 -20.90 -13.19
N SER A 59 -11.88 -21.87 -12.52
CA SER A 59 -12.79 -21.61 -11.40
C SER A 59 -12.11 -20.77 -10.30
N SER A 60 -12.85 -19.85 -9.69
CA SER A 60 -12.38 -19.02 -8.57
C SER A 60 -11.93 -19.83 -7.34
N SER A 61 -12.38 -21.08 -7.24
CA SER A 61 -12.02 -22.03 -6.19
C SER A 61 -10.86 -22.97 -6.57
N SER A 62 -10.36 -22.93 -7.80
CA SER A 62 -9.26 -23.78 -8.26
C SER A 62 -7.92 -23.27 -7.72
N GLY A 63 -7.11 -24.16 -7.12
CA GLY A 63 -5.74 -23.85 -6.68
C GLY A 63 -4.67 -24.07 -7.76
N GLU A 64 -5.07 -24.44 -8.98
CA GLU A 64 -4.16 -24.84 -10.07
C GLU A 64 -3.05 -23.81 -10.36
N PHE A 65 -3.40 -22.52 -10.34
CA PHE A 65 -2.48 -21.42 -10.65
C PHE A 65 -1.91 -20.71 -9.41
N ASP A 66 -2.15 -21.24 -8.20
CA ASP A 66 -1.76 -20.54 -6.97
C ASP A 66 -0.25 -20.35 -6.84
N HIS A 67 0.53 -21.33 -7.31
CA HIS A 67 1.99 -21.26 -7.32
C HIS A 67 2.51 -20.17 -8.26
N ILE A 68 1.89 -20.00 -9.44
CA ILE A 68 2.22 -18.92 -10.39
C ILE A 68 1.88 -17.57 -9.78
N ILE A 69 0.67 -17.42 -9.22
CA ILE A 69 0.24 -16.16 -8.60
C ILE A 69 1.13 -15.80 -7.41
N SER A 70 1.51 -16.78 -6.59
CA SER A 70 2.40 -16.56 -5.45
C SER A 70 3.82 -16.15 -5.86
N GLY A 71 4.28 -16.57 -7.04
CA GLY A 71 5.55 -16.16 -7.64
C GLY A 71 5.52 -14.77 -8.30
N MET A 72 4.33 -14.18 -8.51
CA MET A 72 4.22 -12.82 -9.04
C MET A 72 4.67 -11.77 -8.01
N SER A 73 5.29 -10.71 -8.52
CA SER A 73 5.57 -9.51 -7.73
C SER A 73 4.25 -8.90 -7.22
N LYS A 74 4.28 -8.23 -6.06
CA LYS A 74 3.10 -7.50 -5.54
C LYS A 74 2.54 -6.52 -6.57
N ILE A 75 3.42 -5.87 -7.33
CA ILE A 75 3.02 -4.86 -8.32
C ILE A 75 2.25 -5.49 -9.49
N ASP A 76 2.66 -6.67 -9.95
CA ASP A 76 1.96 -7.44 -10.99
C ASP A 76 0.64 -8.01 -10.49
N VAL A 77 0.60 -8.49 -9.25
CA VAL A 77 -0.64 -9.00 -8.62
C VAL A 77 -1.68 -7.89 -8.51
N LEU A 78 -1.28 -6.70 -8.05
CA LEU A 78 -2.19 -5.56 -7.97
C LEU A 78 -2.65 -5.10 -9.36
N LYS A 79 -1.76 -5.06 -10.35
CA LYS A 79 -2.10 -4.73 -11.74
C LYS A 79 -3.12 -5.70 -12.31
N GLN A 80 -2.88 -6.99 -12.10
CA GLN A 80 -3.75 -8.03 -12.63
C GLN A 80 -5.09 -8.09 -11.90
N TYR A 81 -5.10 -7.82 -10.60
CA TYR A 81 -6.33 -7.64 -9.85
C TYR A 81 -7.16 -6.48 -10.44
N ILE A 82 -6.59 -5.28 -10.59
CA ILE A 82 -7.32 -4.11 -11.11
C ILE A 82 -7.88 -4.36 -12.50
N LYS A 83 -7.10 -5.00 -13.38
CA LYS A 83 -7.52 -5.30 -14.76
C LYS A 83 -8.75 -6.23 -14.84
N GLN A 84 -8.97 -7.06 -13.82
CA GLN A 84 -9.93 -8.15 -13.84
C GLN A 84 -11.16 -7.88 -12.98
N VAL A 85 -11.14 -6.82 -12.18
CA VAL A 85 -12.30 -6.40 -11.40
C VAL A 85 -13.34 -5.77 -12.34
N GLU A 86 -14.54 -6.34 -12.36
CA GLU A 86 -15.66 -5.91 -13.23
C GLU A 86 -16.41 -4.68 -12.69
N ILE A 87 -16.05 -4.19 -11.50
CA ILE A 87 -16.69 -3.02 -10.87
C ILE A 87 -15.77 -1.79 -10.93
N PRO A 88 -16.33 -0.57 -10.95
CA PRO A 88 -15.53 0.65 -10.86
C PRO A 88 -14.62 0.66 -9.62
N ILE A 89 -13.35 1.01 -9.83
CA ILE A 89 -12.37 1.08 -8.74
C ILE A 89 -12.60 2.36 -7.93
N THR A 90 -13.24 2.21 -6.78
CA THR A 90 -13.34 3.28 -5.77
C THR A 90 -12.07 3.39 -4.94
N GLY A 91 -11.85 4.53 -4.28
CA GLY A 91 -10.69 4.69 -3.38
C GLY A 91 -10.71 3.69 -2.23
N MET A 92 -11.87 3.41 -1.64
CA MET A 92 -12.02 2.35 -0.63
C MET A 92 -11.58 0.99 -1.15
N LEU A 93 -12.04 0.59 -2.35
CA LEU A 93 -11.68 -0.70 -2.93
C LEU A 93 -10.18 -0.78 -3.22
N PHE A 94 -9.61 0.27 -3.78
CA PHE A 94 -8.18 0.30 -4.10
C PHE A 94 -7.31 0.30 -2.84
N ARG A 95 -7.65 1.10 -1.80
CA ARG A 95 -6.94 1.06 -0.51
C ARG A 95 -7.00 -0.33 0.13
N LYS A 96 -8.13 -1.03 -0.01
CA LYS A 96 -8.25 -2.42 0.43
C LYS A 96 -7.33 -3.35 -0.37
N ALA A 97 -7.30 -3.22 -1.69
CA ALA A 97 -6.43 -4.02 -2.55
C ALA A 97 -4.94 -3.80 -2.23
N VAL A 98 -4.53 -2.54 -1.98
CA VAL A 98 -3.18 -2.22 -1.50
C VAL A 98 -2.90 -2.90 -0.17
N ASN A 99 -3.83 -2.87 0.79
CA ASN A 99 -3.65 -3.59 2.05
C ASN A 99 -3.52 -5.10 1.85
N ASP A 100 -4.39 -5.71 1.04
CA ASP A 100 -4.41 -7.15 0.81
C ASP A 100 -3.15 -7.65 0.08
N VAL A 101 -2.58 -6.85 -0.83
CA VAL A 101 -1.41 -7.25 -1.63
C VAL A 101 -0.09 -6.82 -0.97
N PHE A 102 -0.04 -5.61 -0.41
CA PHE A 102 1.19 -5.03 0.16
C PHE A 102 1.30 -5.19 1.67
N CYS A 103 0.24 -5.59 2.37
CA CYS A 103 0.12 -5.49 3.83
C CYS A 103 0.26 -4.04 4.34
N LEU A 104 -0.11 -3.08 3.49
CA LEU A 104 0.02 -1.64 3.72
C LEU A 104 -1.35 -1.01 3.94
N ASN A 105 -1.59 -0.51 5.16
CA ASN A 105 -2.89 0.06 5.52
C ASN A 105 -2.91 1.58 5.28
N LEU A 106 -3.39 1.97 4.10
CA LEU A 106 -3.53 3.39 3.73
C LEU A 106 -4.57 4.15 4.59
N ASN A 107 -5.57 3.46 5.16
CA ASN A 107 -6.52 4.10 6.08
C ASN A 107 -5.82 4.45 7.40
N LYS A 108 -5.01 3.52 7.96
CA LYS A 108 -4.19 3.78 9.15
C LYS A 108 -3.28 4.99 8.95
N ILE A 109 -2.57 5.05 7.82
CA ILE A 109 -1.70 6.20 7.48
C ILE A 109 -2.50 7.50 7.46
N SER A 110 -3.68 7.46 6.84
CA SER A 110 -4.58 8.61 6.77
C SER A 110 -5.10 9.05 8.14
N ASP A 111 -5.46 8.11 9.02
CA ASP A 111 -6.04 8.39 10.34
C ASP A 111 -5.00 8.90 11.34
N GLU A 112 -3.76 8.41 11.24
CA GLU A 112 -2.66 8.81 12.12
C GLU A 112 -1.96 10.11 11.66
N GLY A 113 -2.37 10.67 10.51
CA GLY A 113 -1.72 11.83 9.91
C GLY A 113 -0.29 11.53 9.44
N GLU A 114 0.01 10.25 9.19
CA GLU A 114 1.27 9.79 8.64
C GLU A 114 1.29 10.01 7.10
N GLY A 115 2.41 9.67 6.48
CA GLY A 115 2.63 9.86 5.03
C GLY A 115 3.53 11.06 4.74
N ALA A 116 3.54 11.52 3.49
CA ALA A 116 4.20 12.79 3.15
C ALA A 116 3.46 13.96 3.84
N LYS A 117 4.22 14.75 4.61
CA LYS A 117 3.76 16.03 5.17
C LYS A 117 3.92 17.09 4.08
N LEU A 118 2.81 17.48 3.49
CA LEU A 118 2.77 18.42 2.37
C LEU A 118 2.13 19.73 2.85
N LEU A 119 2.71 20.86 2.46
CA LEU A 119 2.09 22.18 2.67
C LEU A 119 0.84 22.32 1.77
N VAL A 120 0.92 21.76 0.58
CA VAL A 120 -0.15 21.67 -0.41
C VAL A 120 0.07 20.40 -1.23
N TYR A 121 -1.00 19.75 -1.68
CA TYR A 121 -0.86 18.68 -2.67
C TYR A 121 -0.37 19.22 -4.02
N SER A 122 0.02 18.34 -4.94
CA SER A 122 0.35 18.76 -6.31
C SER A 122 -0.84 19.48 -6.96
N ASP A 123 -0.55 20.36 -7.93
CA ASP A 123 -1.58 21.15 -8.63
C ASP A 123 -2.70 20.27 -9.17
N GLU A 124 -2.35 19.12 -9.75
CA GLU A 124 -3.31 18.14 -10.25
C GLU A 124 -4.29 17.64 -9.17
N ILE A 125 -3.79 17.23 -8.00
CA ILE A 125 -4.64 16.76 -6.90
C ILE A 125 -5.50 17.93 -6.40
N MET A 126 -4.92 19.12 -6.28
CA MET A 126 -5.65 20.32 -5.86
C MET A 126 -6.76 20.70 -6.83
N GLU A 127 -6.53 20.61 -8.14
CA GLU A 127 -7.53 20.87 -9.18
C GLU A 127 -8.67 19.85 -9.15
N GLY A 128 -8.35 18.55 -9.10
CA GLY A 128 -9.38 17.51 -9.04
C GLY A 128 -10.27 17.61 -7.78
N LEU A 129 -9.70 18.05 -6.65
CA LEU A 129 -10.47 18.30 -5.42
C LEU A 129 -11.30 19.57 -5.49
N ARG A 130 -10.80 20.65 -6.11
CA ARG A 130 -11.59 21.87 -6.33
C ARG A 130 -12.80 21.59 -7.21
N GLU A 131 -12.62 20.77 -8.24
CA GLU A 131 -13.73 20.30 -9.07
C GLU A 131 -14.71 19.45 -8.26
N ALA A 132 -14.23 18.44 -7.52
CA ALA A 132 -15.07 17.57 -6.69
C ALA A 132 -15.93 18.35 -5.68
N LEU A 133 -15.37 19.43 -5.13
CA LEU A 133 -15.99 20.29 -4.12
C LEU A 133 -16.73 21.49 -4.72
N ASN A 134 -16.83 21.61 -6.05
CA ASN A 134 -17.43 22.76 -6.75
C ASN A 134 -16.86 24.13 -6.34
N ILE A 135 -15.56 24.20 -6.07
CA ILE A 135 -14.86 25.44 -5.70
C ILE A 135 -14.53 26.23 -6.98
N LYS A 136 -15.31 27.27 -7.26
CA LYS A 136 -15.13 28.11 -8.47
C LYS A 136 -13.99 29.14 -8.36
N ASN A 137 -13.74 29.65 -7.16
CA ASN A 137 -12.74 30.68 -6.89
C ASN A 137 -11.74 30.15 -5.84
N PRO A 138 -10.60 29.58 -6.26
CA PRO A 138 -9.57 29.12 -5.34
C PRO A 138 -9.09 30.27 -4.45
N SER A 139 -9.00 29.99 -3.16
CA SER A 139 -8.51 30.93 -2.14
C SER A 139 -7.63 30.21 -1.14
N THR A 140 -6.92 30.98 -0.30
CA THR A 140 -6.15 30.42 0.82
C THR A 140 -7.05 29.61 1.75
N GLU A 141 -8.28 30.05 1.98
CA GLU A 141 -9.22 29.35 2.87
C GLU A 141 -9.70 28.03 2.25
N SER A 142 -10.04 28.02 0.96
CA SER A 142 -10.42 26.76 0.29
C SER A 142 -9.27 25.76 0.24
N ASN A 143 -8.02 26.23 0.11
CA ASN A 143 -6.85 25.36 0.18
C ASN A 143 -6.69 24.78 1.60
N LYS A 144 -6.88 25.58 2.65
CA LYS A 144 -6.88 25.06 4.03
C LYS A 144 -7.96 24.02 4.27
N THR A 145 -9.18 24.25 3.74
CA THR A 145 -10.26 23.26 3.81
C THR A 145 -9.85 21.94 3.15
N ILE A 146 -9.30 21.99 1.93
CA ILE A 146 -8.79 20.80 1.24
C ILE A 146 -7.69 20.09 2.06
N MET A 147 -6.75 20.85 2.61
CA MET A 147 -5.64 20.30 3.39
C MET A 147 -6.07 19.77 4.77
N SER A 148 -7.26 20.12 5.25
CA SER A 148 -7.83 19.57 6.48
C SER A 148 -8.47 18.19 6.30
N LEU A 149 -8.73 17.78 5.06
CA LEU A 149 -9.29 16.47 4.75
C LEU A 149 -8.28 15.36 5.05
N LYS A 150 -8.79 14.21 5.50
CA LYS A 150 -7.97 13.00 5.62
C LYS A 150 -7.52 12.55 4.24
N LYS A 151 -6.32 11.98 4.13
CA LYS A 151 -5.77 11.45 2.87
C LYS A 151 -6.71 10.44 2.17
N ALA A 152 -7.43 9.62 2.94
CA ALA A 152 -8.44 8.71 2.41
C ALA A 152 -9.62 9.45 1.77
N GLU A 153 -10.09 10.53 2.38
CA GLU A 153 -11.16 11.37 1.84
C GLU A 153 -10.69 12.11 0.59
N VAL A 154 -9.45 12.62 0.60
CA VAL A 154 -8.80 13.22 -0.57
C VAL A 154 -8.79 12.25 -1.74
N MET A 155 -8.38 11.00 -1.50
CA MET A 155 -8.37 9.97 -2.53
C MET A 155 -9.77 9.63 -3.03
N ASP A 156 -10.75 9.47 -2.13
CA ASP A 156 -12.13 9.15 -2.52
C ASP A 156 -12.78 10.26 -3.35
N LEU A 157 -12.57 11.53 -2.97
CA LEU A 157 -13.06 12.68 -3.73
C LEU A 157 -12.39 12.77 -5.09
N TYR A 158 -11.06 12.68 -5.13
CA TYR A 158 -10.29 12.76 -6.38
C TYR A 158 -10.69 11.67 -7.38
N LEU A 159 -10.80 10.42 -6.92
CA LEU A 159 -11.21 9.31 -7.77
C LEU A 159 -12.67 9.39 -8.21
N LYS A 160 -13.54 10.08 -7.47
CA LYS A 160 -14.94 10.29 -7.85
C LYS A 160 -15.08 11.33 -8.97
N THR A 161 -14.15 12.29 -9.07
CA THR A 161 -14.17 13.31 -10.14
C THR A 161 -14.02 12.69 -11.52
N TYR A 162 -13.23 11.62 -11.64
CA TYR A 162 -12.96 10.96 -12.92
C TYR A 162 -13.48 9.52 -12.92
N ASN A 163 -14.30 9.14 -13.90
CA ASN A 163 -15.03 7.87 -13.87
C ASN A 163 -14.19 6.61 -14.19
N LEU A 164 -13.00 6.78 -14.77
CA LEU A 164 -12.14 5.66 -15.16
C LEU A 164 -10.69 5.99 -14.79
N HIS A 165 -10.06 5.07 -14.08
CA HIS A 165 -8.66 5.17 -13.68
C HIS A 165 -7.92 3.94 -14.18
N THR A 166 -6.83 4.19 -14.90
CA THR A 166 -5.84 3.18 -15.23
C THR A 166 -5.10 2.74 -13.96
N TYR A 167 -4.46 1.59 -14.05
CA TYR A 167 -3.59 1.09 -12.99
C TYR A 167 -2.47 2.09 -12.66
N GLU A 168 -1.83 2.65 -13.69
CA GLU A 168 -0.73 3.59 -13.59
C GLU A 168 -1.17 4.87 -12.84
N GLU A 169 -2.38 5.37 -13.10
CA GLU A 169 -2.96 6.51 -12.38
C GLU A 169 -3.19 6.19 -10.90
N LEU A 170 -3.76 5.03 -10.57
CA LEU A 170 -4.02 4.65 -9.18
C LEU A 170 -2.74 4.56 -8.35
N ILE A 171 -1.68 3.99 -8.91
CA ILE A 171 -0.35 3.93 -8.28
C ILE A 171 0.21 5.33 -8.06
N ARG A 172 0.10 6.19 -9.08
CA ARG A 172 0.59 7.57 -9.03
C ARG A 172 -0.16 8.40 -8.00
N ILE A 173 -1.48 8.23 -7.88
CA ILE A 173 -2.33 8.91 -6.88
C ILE A 173 -1.92 8.51 -5.46
N VAL A 174 -1.60 7.24 -5.22
CA VAL A 174 -1.06 6.82 -3.91
C VAL A 174 0.26 7.51 -3.61
N ASN A 175 1.15 7.64 -4.59
CA ASN A 175 2.38 8.40 -4.40
C ASN A 175 2.09 9.88 -4.07
N LEU A 176 1.27 10.56 -4.87
CA LEU A 176 0.98 11.99 -4.70
C LEU A 176 0.27 12.32 -3.37
N ILE A 177 -0.65 11.47 -2.92
CA ILE A 177 -1.42 11.71 -1.70
C ILE A 177 -0.68 11.22 -0.46
N TYR A 178 -0.10 10.03 -0.51
CA TYR A 178 0.48 9.35 0.67
C TYR A 178 2.00 9.44 0.75
N GLY A 179 2.69 9.76 -0.34
CA GLY A 179 4.15 9.72 -0.45
C GLY A 179 4.68 8.29 -0.49
N ILE A 180 3.93 7.35 -1.09
CA ILE A 180 4.27 5.93 -1.09
C ILE A 180 4.54 5.42 -2.51
N ASN A 181 5.76 4.93 -2.72
CA ASN A 181 6.18 4.33 -3.97
C ASN A 181 5.94 2.80 -3.95
N LEU A 182 4.74 2.36 -4.33
CA LEU A 182 4.37 0.94 -4.39
C LEU A 182 5.30 0.10 -5.31
N PRO A 183 5.66 0.55 -6.54
CA PRO A 183 6.65 -0.14 -7.36
C PRO A 183 8.00 -0.30 -6.66
N GLY A 184 8.48 0.75 -6.00
CA GLY A 184 9.72 0.73 -5.22
C GLY A 184 9.67 -0.33 -4.11
N ILE A 185 8.58 -0.37 -3.35
CA ILE A 185 8.37 -1.38 -2.29
C ILE A 185 8.34 -2.80 -2.87
N SER A 186 7.63 -3.03 -3.98
CA SER A 186 7.58 -4.36 -4.61
C SER A 186 8.96 -4.80 -5.11
N SER A 187 9.77 -3.88 -5.66
CA SER A 187 11.14 -4.18 -6.10
C SER A 187 12.09 -4.58 -4.96
N LEU A 188 11.69 -4.37 -3.70
CA LEU A 188 12.50 -4.73 -2.53
C LEU A 188 12.16 -6.13 -1.99
N GLU A 189 11.12 -6.81 -2.47
CA GLU A 189 10.64 -8.07 -1.86
C GLU A 189 11.76 -9.11 -1.66
N ASP A 190 12.71 -9.21 -2.58
CA ASP A 190 13.82 -10.18 -2.52
C ASP A 190 15.19 -9.52 -2.28
N SER A 191 15.20 -8.27 -1.85
CA SER A 191 16.43 -7.52 -1.57
C SER A 191 17.08 -7.85 -0.22
N ARG A 192 16.48 -8.74 0.58
CA ARG A 192 16.85 -9.00 1.98
C ARG A 192 16.87 -7.73 2.86
N ILE A 193 16.08 -6.72 2.52
CA ILE A 193 15.93 -5.47 3.27
C ILE A 193 14.53 -5.40 3.88
N SER A 194 14.44 -5.14 5.18
CA SER A 194 13.19 -4.78 5.84
C SER A 194 13.01 -3.26 5.80
N LEU A 195 11.80 -2.79 5.54
CA LEU A 195 11.46 -1.38 5.46
C LEU A 195 10.34 -1.07 6.46
N TYR A 196 10.64 -0.18 7.41
CA TYR A 196 9.67 0.41 8.32
C TYR A 196 9.48 1.88 8.01
N SER A 197 8.24 2.28 7.74
CA SER A 197 7.88 3.67 7.46
C SER A 197 6.41 3.90 7.78
N LYS A 198 6.05 5.16 8.07
CA LYS A 198 4.65 5.56 8.32
C LYS A 198 4.00 4.69 9.42
N ASN A 199 4.78 4.46 10.48
CA ASN A 199 4.37 3.69 11.65
C ASN A 199 3.89 2.25 11.33
N GLN A 200 4.46 1.63 10.29
CA GLN A 200 4.19 0.23 9.96
C GLN A 200 5.34 -0.42 9.16
N TRP A 201 5.36 -1.75 9.19
CA TRP A 201 6.24 -2.53 8.30
C TRP A 201 5.68 -2.50 6.89
N LEU A 202 6.41 -1.89 5.96
CA LEU A 202 6.09 -1.93 4.52
C LEU A 202 6.62 -3.21 3.87
N LEU A 203 7.75 -3.69 4.38
CA LEU A 203 8.36 -4.96 3.99
C LEU A 203 9.10 -5.54 5.20
N GLN A 204 8.80 -6.78 5.54
CA GLN A 204 9.51 -7.51 6.59
C GLN A 204 9.47 -8.99 6.24
N LYS A 205 10.63 -9.62 6.19
CA LYS A 205 10.79 -11.08 6.13
C LYS A 205 11.78 -11.48 7.22
N ASP A 206 11.59 -12.67 7.78
CA ASP A 206 12.45 -13.18 8.86
C ASP A 206 13.90 -13.40 8.40
N THR A 207 14.13 -13.51 7.09
CA THR A 207 15.45 -13.70 6.47
C THR A 207 16.08 -12.40 5.95
N ASN A 208 15.43 -11.26 6.16
CA ASN A 208 16.04 -9.97 5.80
C ASN A 208 17.25 -9.72 6.69
N LEU A 209 18.29 -9.08 6.14
CA LEU A 209 19.58 -8.84 6.79
C LEU A 209 19.63 -7.48 7.50
N PHE A 210 19.01 -6.47 6.88
CA PHE A 210 19.07 -5.09 7.37
C PHE A 210 17.69 -4.47 7.46
N VAL A 211 17.52 -3.55 8.40
CA VAL A 211 16.32 -2.71 8.51
C VAL A 211 16.66 -1.29 8.06
N VAL A 212 15.84 -0.73 7.18
CA VAL A 212 15.71 0.71 6.97
C VAL A 212 14.46 1.17 7.71
N TYR A 213 14.64 2.04 8.68
CA TYR A 213 13.56 2.61 9.47
C TYR A 213 13.52 4.12 9.23
N THR A 214 12.34 4.63 8.91
CA THR A 214 12.06 6.07 8.84
C THR A 214 11.17 6.46 10.00
N GLY A 215 11.55 7.51 10.72
CA GLY A 215 10.72 8.06 11.78
C GLY A 215 9.58 8.90 11.24
N LYS A 216 8.88 9.55 12.16
CA LYS A 216 7.67 10.31 11.85
C LYS A 216 7.96 11.43 10.85
N GLY A 217 7.12 11.51 9.81
CA GLY A 217 7.28 12.51 8.75
C GLY A 217 8.49 12.29 7.83
N ASP A 218 9.17 11.13 7.91
CA ASP A 218 10.38 10.81 7.15
C ASP A 218 11.50 11.85 7.27
N ILE A 219 11.59 12.55 8.41
CA ILE A 219 12.66 13.53 8.64
C ILE A 219 14.00 12.86 8.95
N ASP A 220 13.95 11.61 9.38
CA ASP A 220 15.10 10.82 9.76
C ASP A 220 15.02 9.38 9.23
N VAL A 221 16.21 8.77 9.16
CA VAL A 221 16.42 7.42 8.68
C VAL A 221 17.43 6.75 9.60
N LYS A 222 17.17 5.50 9.98
CA LYS A 222 18.18 4.63 10.59
C LYS A 222 18.33 3.31 9.85
N VAL A 223 19.55 2.83 9.82
CA VAL A 223 19.93 1.53 9.24
C VAL A 223 20.63 0.70 10.31
N TYR A 224 20.17 -0.53 10.51
CA TYR A 224 20.69 -1.44 11.53
C TYR A 224 20.50 -2.91 11.13
N PRO A 225 21.30 -3.84 11.69
CA PRO A 225 21.19 -5.26 11.38
C PRO A 225 19.94 -5.89 12.00
N THR A 226 19.38 -6.90 11.33
CA THR A 226 18.29 -7.71 11.88
C THR A 226 18.82 -8.80 12.82
N PRO A 227 17.96 -9.40 13.66
CA PRO A 227 18.32 -10.60 14.43
C PRO A 227 18.82 -11.76 13.55
N TYR A 228 18.29 -11.90 12.33
CA TYR A 228 18.72 -12.94 11.39
C TYR A 228 20.16 -12.72 10.91
N TYR A 229 20.52 -11.48 10.55
CA TYR A 229 21.92 -11.15 10.21
C TYR A 229 22.88 -11.48 11.36
N ILE A 230 22.53 -11.09 12.58
CA ILE A 230 23.35 -11.35 13.78
C ILE A 230 23.51 -12.85 13.99
N LYS A 231 22.43 -13.63 13.86
CA LYS A 231 22.45 -15.08 14.00
C LYS A 231 23.37 -15.74 12.95
N GLN A 232 23.35 -15.26 11.71
CA GLN A 232 24.12 -15.86 10.62
C GLN A 232 25.60 -15.48 10.62
N THR A 233 25.93 -14.26 11.07
CA THR A 233 27.29 -13.73 10.97
C THR A 233 28.02 -13.68 12.32
N GLY A 234 27.28 -13.71 13.44
CA GLY A 234 27.81 -13.42 14.77
C GLY A 234 28.10 -11.94 15.03
N LEU A 235 27.87 -11.05 14.06
CA LEU A 235 28.19 -9.63 14.15
C LEU A 235 26.95 -8.81 14.56
N THR A 236 27.11 -7.94 15.54
CA THR A 236 26.06 -7.00 15.99
C THR A 236 26.08 -5.67 15.25
N GLU A 237 27.11 -5.42 14.45
CA GLU A 237 27.31 -4.19 13.67
C GLU A 237 27.01 -4.43 12.19
N LEU A 238 26.79 -3.34 11.44
CA LEU A 238 26.72 -3.43 9.98
C LEU A 238 28.10 -3.83 9.42
N PRO A 239 28.18 -4.47 8.25
CA PRO A 239 29.46 -4.75 7.60
C PRO A 239 30.20 -3.45 7.28
N GLN A 240 31.53 -3.44 7.41
CA GLN A 240 32.36 -2.24 7.24
C GLN A 240 32.12 -1.52 5.90
N GLU A 241 31.87 -2.27 4.82
CA GLU A 241 31.53 -1.71 3.51
C GLU A 241 30.24 -0.86 3.58
N LEU A 242 29.20 -1.38 4.23
CA LEU A 242 27.94 -0.66 4.42
C LEU A 242 28.11 0.52 5.38
N GLN A 243 28.89 0.35 6.45
CA GLN A 243 29.24 1.44 7.37
C GLN A 243 29.85 2.62 6.60
N ASN A 244 30.88 2.36 5.80
CA ASN A 244 31.57 3.38 5.01
C ASN A 244 30.63 4.03 3.98
N ALA A 245 29.80 3.24 3.30
CA ALA A 245 28.83 3.76 2.33
C ALA A 245 27.82 4.70 2.99
N LEU A 246 27.30 4.35 4.17
CA LEU A 246 26.37 5.19 4.91
C LEU A 246 27.03 6.47 5.43
N LEU A 247 28.27 6.39 5.95
CA LEU A 247 29.03 7.57 6.37
C LEU A 247 29.25 8.55 5.20
N ASN A 248 29.57 8.04 4.01
CA ASN A 248 29.74 8.87 2.81
C ASN A 248 28.44 9.55 2.35
N LEU A 249 27.29 8.95 2.65
CA LEU A 249 25.98 9.56 2.43
C LEU A 249 25.62 10.59 3.51
N GLY A 250 26.40 10.69 4.59
CA GLY A 250 26.17 11.64 5.69
C GLY A 250 25.45 11.05 6.90
N PHE A 251 25.28 9.72 6.97
CA PHE A 251 24.86 9.08 8.22
C PHE A 251 25.96 9.21 9.28
N ARG A 252 25.56 9.07 10.55
CA ARG A 252 26.46 9.00 11.69
C ARG A 252 26.07 7.80 12.54
N PHE A 253 27.04 7.17 13.18
CA PHE A 253 26.73 6.12 14.15
C PHE A 253 26.16 6.77 15.41
N ASP A 254 24.96 6.34 15.81
CA ASP A 254 24.29 6.74 17.03
C ASP A 254 24.42 5.58 18.04
N ILE A 255 25.21 5.82 19.09
CA ILE A 255 25.53 4.82 20.11
C ILE A 255 24.30 4.41 20.89
N GLU A 256 23.40 5.34 21.23
CA GLU A 256 22.19 5.06 22.00
C GLU A 256 21.21 4.20 21.21
N LYS A 257 21.12 4.43 19.90
CA LYS A 257 20.27 3.67 18.99
C LYS A 257 20.93 2.40 18.46
N ALA A 258 22.23 2.22 18.70
CA ALA A 258 23.08 1.19 18.10
C ALA A 258 22.85 1.05 16.58
N ALA A 259 22.78 2.20 15.88
CA ALA A 259 22.38 2.25 14.47
C ALA A 259 23.07 3.39 13.73
N TYR A 260 23.18 3.25 12.41
CA TYR A 260 23.54 4.36 11.54
C TYR A 260 22.32 5.25 11.35
N TYR A 261 22.42 6.52 11.74
CA TYR A 261 21.32 7.47 11.78
C TYR A 261 21.62 8.69 10.90
N TYR A 262 20.61 9.13 10.16
CA TYR A 262 20.61 10.37 9.43
C TYR A 262 19.34 11.15 9.80
N GLN A 263 19.50 12.44 10.02
CA GLN A 263 18.39 13.38 10.17
C GLN A 263 18.63 14.53 9.20
N ASN A 264 17.60 14.91 8.44
CA ASN A 264 17.70 16.04 7.54
C ASN A 264 17.95 17.32 8.35
N PRO A 265 19.07 18.04 8.14
CA PRO A 265 19.39 19.24 8.90
C PRO A 265 18.35 20.37 8.77
N SER A 266 17.58 20.41 7.69
CA SER A 266 16.49 21.40 7.53
C SER A 266 15.23 21.04 8.34
N GLY A 267 15.14 19.82 8.90
CA GLY A 267 13.93 19.30 9.52
C GLY A 267 12.84 18.91 8.53
N GLU A 268 13.12 18.93 7.23
CA GLU A 268 12.21 18.51 6.17
C GLU A 268 12.27 17.00 5.93
N THR A 269 11.26 16.48 5.25
CA THR A 269 11.26 15.10 4.73
C THR A 269 12.54 14.82 3.95
N VAL A 270 13.20 13.70 4.26
CA VAL A 270 14.33 13.19 3.50
C VAL A 270 13.89 12.97 2.04
N SER A 271 14.69 13.47 1.09
CA SER A 271 14.37 13.40 -0.33
C SER A 271 14.35 11.95 -0.84
N ASP A 272 13.53 11.69 -1.86
CA ASP A 272 13.46 10.36 -2.48
C ASP A 272 14.80 9.94 -3.12
N SER A 273 15.58 10.92 -3.62
CA SER A 273 16.93 10.66 -4.12
C SER A 273 17.85 10.12 -3.02
N PHE A 274 17.83 10.73 -1.83
CA PHE A 274 18.61 10.25 -0.68
C PHE A 274 18.15 8.87 -0.21
N LYS A 275 16.83 8.64 -0.12
CA LYS A 275 16.26 7.32 0.21
C LYS A 275 16.70 6.26 -0.81
N GLY A 276 16.68 6.61 -2.11
CA GLY A 276 17.16 5.76 -3.19
C GLY A 276 18.64 5.41 -3.08
N GLN A 277 19.50 6.40 -2.80
CA GLN A 277 20.94 6.19 -2.56
C GLN A 277 21.19 5.26 -1.37
N THR A 278 20.46 5.47 -0.27
CA THR A 278 20.55 4.62 0.94
C THR A 278 20.20 3.16 0.60
N LEU A 279 19.08 2.92 -0.09
CA LEU A 279 18.68 1.58 -0.49
C LEU A 279 19.67 0.93 -1.46
N ASN A 280 20.25 1.70 -2.38
CA ASN A 280 21.24 1.21 -3.32
C ASN A 280 22.55 0.81 -2.62
N ALA A 281 23.01 1.59 -1.63
CA ALA A 281 24.17 1.24 -0.81
C ALA A 281 23.97 -0.09 -0.08
N ILE A 282 22.78 -0.31 0.49
CA ILE A 282 22.45 -1.57 1.16
C ILE A 282 22.38 -2.73 0.17
N ARG A 283 21.73 -2.54 -0.99
CA ARG A 283 21.62 -3.57 -2.04
C ARG A 283 22.99 -4.03 -2.56
N ALA A 284 23.93 -3.10 -2.76
CA ALA A 284 25.27 -3.43 -3.20
C ALA A 284 25.96 -4.40 -2.24
N VAL A 285 25.85 -4.13 -0.93
CA VAL A 285 26.46 -4.98 0.10
C VAL A 285 25.73 -6.32 0.23
N VAL A 286 24.39 -6.33 0.21
CA VAL A 286 23.62 -7.58 0.23
C VAL A 286 23.97 -8.48 -0.97
N GLY A 287 24.13 -7.92 -2.16
CA GLY A 287 24.50 -8.67 -3.36
C GLY A 287 25.87 -9.35 -3.28
N ASN A 288 26.77 -8.82 -2.45
CA ASN A 288 28.11 -9.37 -2.22
C ASN A 288 28.16 -10.39 -1.06
N MET A 289 27.06 -10.59 -0.34
CA MET A 289 27.01 -11.50 0.79
C MET A 289 26.58 -12.91 0.39
N THR A 290 27.46 -13.87 0.61
CA THR A 290 27.09 -15.28 0.72
C THR A 290 26.61 -15.54 2.15
N VAL A 291 25.30 -15.48 2.37
CA VAL A 291 24.68 -15.94 3.61
C VAL A 291 23.72 -17.07 3.24
N ASP A 292 24.10 -18.28 3.64
CA ASP A 292 23.36 -19.54 3.41
C ASP A 292 22.01 -19.57 4.15
#